data_AF-A0A959BRC9-F1
#
_entry.id   AF-A0A959BRC9-F1
#
_cell.length_a   1.000
_cell.length_b   1.000
_cell.length_c   1.000
_cell.angle_alpha   90.00
_cell.angle_beta   90.00
_cell.angle_gamma   90.00
#
_symmetry.space_group_name_H-M   'P 1'
#
loop_
_entity.id
_entity.type
_entity.pdbx_description
1 polymer ?
#
loop_
_entity_poly.entity_id
_entity_poly.type
_entity_poly.pdbx_seq_one_letter_code
_entity_poly.pdbx_strand_id
1 'polypeptide(L)'
;FLNGQVRLEECIIKEYIEERRFSGFKIYPALGYFPFEEELLPLWKYAADRGLPITTHCIRGTIFYRGRKKPEWDEHPVFEELTSGGNRTPLLLPERKNEEFQLNFTHPMNYLCLLEEPLLRKLVGKARENRIRELFGYNGPDKPLDHNLSQLKICFAHFGGEDQWRRYLELDRYNYSLQLIRNPDRGIDFLYNRQGAYSPAKLEQVWKYTDWYSIICSIMLQYENVYSDISYILHDEAIFPLLKQTLQHDNRKLRRRVLFGTDFYVVRNHKSDKQIVTDTLAELDEEEFNLIARENPRVFLGLEQESR
;
A
#
# COMPACT_ATOMS: atom_id res chain seq x y z
N PHE A 1 2.78 13.61 22.49
CA PHE A 1 1.41 13.03 22.39
C PHE A 1 0.54 13.74 23.42
N LEU A 2 -0.59 14.32 23.01
CA LEU A 2 -1.48 15.05 23.93
C LEU A 2 -2.92 14.72 23.55
N ASN A 3 -3.71 14.22 24.51
CA ASN A 3 -5.13 13.89 24.33
C ASN A 3 -5.42 12.91 23.16
N GLY A 4 -4.61 11.86 22.97
CA GLY A 4 -4.87 10.86 21.92
C GLY A 4 -4.35 11.23 20.52
N GLN A 5 -3.76 12.43 20.36
CA GLN A 5 -3.28 12.93 19.07
C GLN A 5 -1.79 13.24 19.06
N VAL A 6 -1.18 13.08 17.89
CA VAL A 6 0.19 13.55 17.64
C VAL A 6 0.18 15.07 17.48
N ARG A 7 1.04 15.74 18.27
CA ARG A 7 1.38 17.15 18.11
C ARG A 7 2.84 17.22 17.71
N LEU A 8 3.11 17.91 16.59
CA LEU A 8 4.47 18.11 16.12
C LEU A 8 5.15 19.20 16.95
N GLU A 9 6.39 18.96 17.32
CA GLU A 9 7.32 19.99 17.77
C GLU A 9 7.83 20.78 16.55
N GLU A 10 8.62 21.83 16.78
CA GLU A 10 9.26 22.56 15.68
C GLU A 10 10.17 21.64 14.88
N CYS A 11 9.75 21.30 13.66
CA CYS A 11 10.48 20.42 12.75
C CYS A 11 10.05 20.67 11.31
N ILE A 12 10.81 20.12 10.36
CA ILE A 12 10.54 20.27 8.92
C ILE A 12 9.13 19.79 8.53
N ILE A 13 8.63 18.72 9.17
CA ILE A 13 7.30 18.20 8.85
C ILE A 13 6.23 19.22 9.21
N LYS A 14 6.38 19.89 10.36
CA LYS A 14 5.46 20.92 10.80
C LYS A 14 5.47 22.12 9.85
N GLU A 15 6.65 22.62 9.47
CA GLU A 15 6.79 23.72 8.50
C GLU A 15 6.04 23.39 7.20
N TYR A 16 6.34 22.24 6.58
CA TYR A 16 5.78 21.94 5.26
C TYR A 16 4.27 21.61 5.30
N ILE A 17 3.81 20.89 6.32
CA ILE A 17 2.40 20.50 6.41
C ILE A 17 1.54 21.66 6.92
N GLU A 18 1.90 22.29 8.03
CA GLU A 18 1.05 23.29 8.70
C GLU A 18 1.21 24.68 8.09
N GLU A 19 2.42 25.08 7.68
CA GLU A 19 2.69 26.44 7.19
C GLU A 19 2.68 26.52 5.66
N ARG A 20 3.38 25.60 4.99
CA ARG A 20 3.45 25.55 3.51
C ARG A 20 2.27 24.82 2.85
N ARG A 21 1.37 24.23 3.66
CA ARG A 21 0.14 23.56 3.21
C ARG A 21 0.38 22.43 2.21
N PHE A 22 1.40 21.61 2.45
CA PHE A 22 1.58 20.38 1.69
C PHE A 22 0.38 19.45 1.94
N SER A 23 -0.15 18.87 0.86
CA SER A 23 -1.36 18.05 0.91
C SER A 23 -1.14 16.62 1.43
N GLY A 24 0.08 16.23 1.81
CA GLY A 24 0.38 14.88 2.27
C GLY A 24 1.86 14.52 2.14
N PHE A 25 2.14 13.22 2.16
CA PHE A 25 3.51 12.68 2.12
C PHE A 25 3.71 11.74 0.94
N LYS A 26 4.94 11.69 0.41
CA LYS A 26 5.39 10.64 -0.52
C LYS A 26 6.59 9.91 0.08
N ILE A 27 6.55 8.58 0.08
CA ILE A 27 7.61 7.74 0.67
C ILE A 27 8.16 6.74 -0.35
N TYR A 28 9.43 6.37 -0.18
CA TYR A 28 10.16 5.46 -1.07
C TYR A 28 10.81 4.31 -0.28
N PRO A 29 10.04 3.28 0.14
CA PRO A 29 10.58 2.13 0.88
C PRO A 29 11.74 1.41 0.18
N ALA A 30 11.76 1.43 -1.16
CA ALA A 30 12.85 0.88 -1.97
C ALA A 30 14.25 1.41 -1.58
N LEU A 31 14.33 2.58 -0.92
CA LEU A 31 15.55 3.17 -0.40
C LEU A 31 16.12 2.48 0.85
N GLY A 32 15.53 1.38 1.30
CA GLY A 32 16.15 0.49 2.29
C GLY A 32 15.49 0.47 3.65
N TYR A 33 14.16 0.56 3.69
CA TYR A 33 13.40 0.52 4.93
C TYR A 33 12.02 -0.10 4.71
N PHE A 34 11.49 -0.78 5.72
CA PHE A 34 10.09 -1.22 5.70
C PHE A 34 9.17 -0.06 6.06
N PRO A 35 7.99 0.07 5.43
CA PRO A 35 7.08 1.18 5.71
C PRO A 35 6.54 1.17 7.14
N PHE A 36 6.65 0.06 7.85
CA PHE A 36 6.19 -0.12 9.23
C PHE A 36 7.31 -0.02 10.28
N GLU A 37 8.49 0.49 9.91
CA GLU A 37 9.55 0.76 10.88
C GLU A 37 9.08 1.72 11.99
N GLU A 38 9.62 1.52 13.19
CA GLU A 38 9.18 2.17 14.43
C GLU A 38 9.22 3.71 14.31
N GLU A 39 10.26 4.22 13.66
CA GLU A 39 10.53 5.63 13.43
C GLU A 39 9.45 6.31 12.56
N LEU A 40 8.72 5.53 11.75
CA LEU A 40 7.64 6.05 10.90
C LEU A 40 6.27 6.02 11.60
N LEU A 41 6.08 5.23 12.66
CA LEU A 41 4.79 5.08 13.34
C LEU A 41 4.20 6.42 13.86
N PRO A 42 5.00 7.36 14.41
CA PRO A 42 4.50 8.69 14.75
C PRO A 42 3.98 9.49 13.56
N LEU A 43 4.64 9.38 12.39
CA LEU A 43 4.20 10.02 11.15
C LEU A 43 2.88 9.40 10.65
N TRP A 44 2.78 8.08 10.65
CA TRP A 44 1.55 7.37 10.27
C TRP A 44 0.38 7.77 11.16
N LYS A 45 0.60 7.83 12.47
CA LYS A 45 -0.43 8.25 13.43
C LYS A 45 -0.81 9.72 13.22
N TYR A 46 0.16 10.61 13.02
CA TYR A 46 -0.09 12.02 12.71
C TYR A 46 -0.94 12.19 11.44
N ALA A 47 -0.61 11.44 10.38
CA ALA A 47 -1.33 11.48 9.12
C ALA A 47 -2.76 10.94 9.26
N ALA A 48 -2.94 9.79 9.92
CA ALA A 48 -4.26 9.21 10.18
C ALA A 48 -5.15 10.15 11.03
N ASP A 49 -4.60 10.78 12.07
CA ASP A 49 -5.34 11.70 12.95
C ASP A 49 -5.86 12.96 12.23
N ARG A 50 -5.23 13.33 11.11
CA ARG A 50 -5.53 14.54 10.35
C ARG A 50 -6.09 14.26 8.95
N GLY A 51 -6.29 12.99 8.61
CA GLY A 51 -6.74 12.59 7.27
C GLY A 51 -5.78 12.99 6.15
N LEU A 52 -4.47 13.07 6.44
CA LEU A 52 -3.43 13.40 5.46
C LEU A 52 -3.07 12.15 4.64
N PRO A 53 -3.08 12.22 3.30
CA PRO A 53 -2.71 11.11 2.43
C PRO A 53 -1.21 10.83 2.41
N ILE A 54 -0.89 9.56 2.21
CA ILE A 54 0.48 9.07 2.01
C ILE A 54 0.54 8.26 0.72
N THR A 55 1.34 8.71 -0.25
CA THR A 55 1.64 7.95 -1.46
C THR A 55 2.94 7.17 -1.26
N THR A 56 2.87 5.85 -1.39
CA THR A 56 4.06 4.99 -1.37
C THR A 56 4.44 4.56 -2.75
N HIS A 57 5.72 4.64 -3.08
CA HIS A 57 6.25 3.97 -4.26
C HIS A 57 6.02 2.45 -4.15
N CYS A 58 5.26 1.87 -5.08
CA CYS A 58 4.85 0.46 -5.04
C CYS A 58 5.00 -0.20 -6.42
N ILE A 59 6.24 -0.33 -6.86
CA ILE A 59 6.64 -1.02 -8.10
C ILE A 59 8.11 -1.43 -7.96
N ARG A 60 8.55 -2.40 -8.76
CA ARG A 60 9.98 -2.63 -9.00
C ARG A 60 10.52 -1.49 -9.87
N GLY A 61 11.42 -0.68 -9.32
CA GLY A 61 12.00 0.45 -10.02
C GLY A 61 13.52 0.37 -10.20
N THR A 62 14.08 1.44 -10.75
CA THR A 62 15.54 1.64 -10.86
C THR A 62 16.14 2.31 -9.63
N ILE A 63 15.29 2.87 -8.75
CA ILE A 63 15.68 3.50 -7.48
C ILE A 63 15.56 2.46 -6.38
N PHE A 64 16.70 2.07 -5.82
CA PHE A 64 16.79 1.11 -4.71
C PHE A 64 17.99 1.42 -3.81
N TYR A 65 17.99 0.88 -2.59
CA TYR A 65 19.09 1.00 -1.64
C TYR A 65 20.40 0.45 -2.20
N ARG A 66 21.47 1.24 -2.24
CA ARG A 66 22.78 0.82 -2.78
C ARG A 66 23.84 0.47 -1.72
N GLY A 67 23.48 0.56 -0.44
CA GLY A 67 24.41 0.27 0.66
C GLY A 67 24.54 -1.23 0.95
N ARG A 68 25.29 -1.56 2.00
CA ARG A 68 25.42 -2.95 2.48
C ARG A 68 24.10 -3.38 3.13
N LYS A 69 23.55 -4.51 2.72
CA LYS A 69 22.38 -5.13 3.37
C LYS A 69 22.71 -5.49 4.81
N LYS A 70 21.72 -5.36 5.69
CA LYS A 70 21.80 -5.82 7.07
C LYS A 70 21.36 -7.31 7.13
N PRO A 71 22.01 -8.18 7.92
CA PRO A 71 21.64 -9.59 7.99
C PRO A 71 20.16 -9.84 8.37
N GLU A 72 19.60 -8.99 9.24
CA GLU A 72 18.21 -9.06 9.69
C GLU A 72 17.18 -8.83 8.57
N TRP A 73 17.61 -8.36 7.39
CA TRP A 73 16.73 -8.17 6.24
C TRP A 73 16.39 -9.48 5.52
N ASP A 74 17.09 -10.57 5.79
CA ASP A 74 16.77 -11.85 5.15
C ASP A 74 15.48 -12.49 5.72
N GLU A 75 14.86 -11.86 6.72
CA GLU A 75 13.61 -12.29 7.37
C GLU A 75 12.60 -11.13 7.44
N HIS A 76 11.32 -11.42 7.23
CA HIS A 76 10.25 -10.43 7.45
C HIS A 76 10.06 -10.19 8.96
N PRO A 77 10.04 -8.93 9.45
CA PRO A 77 9.94 -8.65 10.90
C PRO A 77 8.62 -9.05 11.60
N VAL A 78 7.60 -9.47 10.85
CA VAL A 78 6.20 -9.61 11.31
C VAL A 78 5.57 -10.90 10.77
N PHE A 79 5.71 -11.17 9.48
CA PHE A 79 5.17 -12.38 8.89
C PHE A 79 6.01 -13.60 9.24
N GLU A 80 5.31 -14.73 9.37
CA GLU A 80 5.86 -16.00 9.77
C GLU A 80 5.55 -17.03 8.69
N GLU A 81 6.42 -18.02 8.52
CA GLU A 81 6.22 -19.20 7.69
C GLU A 81 6.20 -20.47 8.54
N LEU A 82 5.63 -21.55 8.00
CA LEU A 82 5.66 -22.87 8.63
C LEU A 82 6.82 -23.68 8.07
N THR A 83 7.71 -24.09 8.95
CA THR A 83 8.77 -25.06 8.62
C THR A 83 8.17 -26.45 8.37
N SER A 84 8.92 -27.34 7.68
CA SER A 84 8.52 -28.73 7.44
C SER A 84 8.22 -29.53 8.72
N GLY A 85 8.75 -29.08 9.88
CA GLY A 85 8.48 -29.67 11.20
C GLY A 85 7.27 -29.07 11.93
N GLY A 86 6.52 -28.16 11.30
CA GLY A 86 5.34 -27.51 11.89
C GLY A 86 5.64 -26.31 12.81
N ASN A 87 6.92 -25.98 13.00
CA ASN A 87 7.32 -24.80 13.78
C ASN A 87 7.14 -23.52 12.97
N ARG A 88 6.77 -22.42 13.65
CA ARG A 88 6.71 -21.08 13.06
C ARG A 88 8.07 -20.40 13.15
N THR A 89 8.52 -19.84 12.05
CA THR A 89 9.73 -19.01 11.95
C THR A 89 9.39 -17.71 11.22
N PRO A 90 10.20 -16.65 11.35
CA PRO A 90 10.06 -15.48 10.49
C PRO A 90 10.07 -15.90 9.01
N LEU A 91 9.24 -15.23 8.20
CA LEU A 91 9.15 -15.48 6.77
C LEU A 91 10.50 -15.14 6.10
N LEU A 92 11.14 -16.13 5.47
CA LEU A 92 12.40 -15.91 4.76
C LEU A 92 12.19 -15.14 3.46
N LEU A 93 13.03 -14.13 3.22
CA LEU A 93 13.01 -13.27 2.04
C LEU A 93 14.16 -13.68 1.09
N PRO A 94 13.85 -14.35 -0.04
CA PRO A 94 14.87 -15.05 -0.83
C PRO A 94 15.77 -14.11 -1.64
N GLU A 95 15.35 -12.88 -1.90
CA GLU A 95 16.08 -11.91 -2.73
C GLU A 95 17.43 -11.56 -2.09
N ARG A 96 18.50 -11.64 -2.87
CA ARG A 96 19.87 -11.44 -2.34
C ARG A 96 20.47 -10.12 -2.79
N LYS A 97 20.31 -9.76 -4.07
CA LYS A 97 20.85 -8.52 -4.63
C LYS A 97 19.98 -7.35 -4.26
N ASN A 98 20.56 -6.19 -3.98
CA ASN A 98 19.81 -5.00 -3.58
C ASN A 98 18.72 -4.58 -4.59
N GLU A 99 19.01 -4.71 -5.89
CA GLU A 99 18.05 -4.40 -6.95
C GLU A 99 16.79 -5.28 -6.87
N GLU A 100 16.95 -6.56 -6.56
CA GLU A 100 15.83 -7.49 -6.37
C GLU A 100 15.19 -7.27 -5.01
N PHE A 101 16.01 -7.03 -3.99
CA PHE A 101 15.58 -6.90 -2.59
C PHE A 101 14.64 -5.72 -2.36
N GLN A 102 14.67 -4.69 -3.21
CA GLN A 102 13.72 -3.58 -3.14
C GLN A 102 12.26 -4.06 -3.12
N LEU A 103 11.96 -5.18 -3.79
CA LEU A 103 10.64 -5.78 -3.86
C LEU A 103 10.09 -6.10 -2.46
N ASN A 104 10.96 -6.49 -1.53
CA ASN A 104 10.57 -6.79 -0.15
C ASN A 104 10.15 -5.52 0.61
N PHE A 105 10.81 -4.39 0.35
CA PHE A 105 10.44 -3.12 0.97
C PHE A 105 9.17 -2.51 0.35
N THR A 106 9.00 -2.65 -0.96
CA THR A 106 7.86 -2.09 -1.70
C THR A 106 6.65 -3.02 -1.75
N HIS A 107 6.75 -4.23 -1.20
CA HIS A 107 5.68 -5.22 -1.24
C HIS A 107 4.39 -4.67 -0.60
N PRO A 108 3.23 -4.71 -1.29
CA PRO A 108 2.00 -4.10 -0.80
C PRO A 108 1.50 -4.70 0.52
N MET A 109 1.77 -5.98 0.78
CA MET A 109 1.38 -6.61 2.05
C MET A 109 2.10 -6.03 3.28
N ASN A 110 3.21 -5.31 3.12
CA ASN A 110 3.84 -4.60 4.26
C ASN A 110 2.83 -3.68 4.97
N TYR A 111 1.90 -3.09 4.22
CA TYR A 111 0.90 -2.17 4.75
C TYR A 111 -0.20 -2.86 5.56
N LEU A 112 -0.36 -4.18 5.44
CA LEU A 112 -1.20 -4.95 6.38
C LEU A 112 -0.67 -4.81 7.81
N CYS A 113 0.64 -4.63 8.00
CA CYS A 113 1.21 -4.41 9.33
C CYS A 113 0.79 -3.06 9.96
N LEU A 114 0.31 -2.12 9.14
CA LEU A 114 -0.25 -0.84 9.60
C LEU A 114 -1.77 -0.87 9.68
N LEU A 115 -2.42 -1.57 8.76
CA LEU A 115 -3.88 -1.59 8.58
C LEU A 115 -4.60 -2.62 9.47
N GLU A 116 -3.92 -3.72 9.83
CA GLU A 116 -4.46 -4.76 10.71
C GLU A 116 -4.00 -4.55 12.14
N GLU A 117 -4.95 -4.32 13.06
CA GLU A 117 -4.67 -4.10 14.47
C GLU A 117 -3.81 -5.21 15.09
N PRO A 118 -4.06 -6.52 14.86
CA PRO A 118 -3.24 -7.57 15.45
C PRO A 118 -1.78 -7.53 14.98
N LEU A 119 -1.53 -7.08 13.74
CA LEU A 119 -0.18 -6.95 13.20
C LEU A 119 0.51 -5.67 13.69
N LEU A 120 -0.22 -4.55 13.72
CA LEU A 120 0.28 -3.30 14.30
C LEU A 120 0.63 -3.47 15.77
N ARG A 121 -0.20 -4.20 16.53
CA ARG A 121 0.06 -4.51 17.95
C ARG A 121 1.34 -5.29 18.16
N LYS A 122 1.67 -6.23 17.28
CA LYS A 122 2.96 -6.95 17.32
C LYS A 122 4.14 -6.00 17.13
N LEU A 123 4.03 -5.04 16.22
CA LEU A 123 5.07 -4.02 15.99
C LEU A 123 5.23 -3.09 17.20
N VAL A 124 4.12 -2.52 17.68
CA VAL A 124 4.12 -1.61 18.84
C VAL A 124 4.64 -2.31 20.09
N GLY A 125 4.25 -3.56 20.34
CA GLY A 125 4.75 -4.33 21.48
C GLY A 125 6.27 -4.59 21.43
N LYS A 126 6.86 -4.63 20.24
CA LYS A 126 8.32 -4.78 20.02
C LYS A 126 9.07 -3.44 19.94
N ALA A 127 8.37 -2.30 20.01
CA ALA A 127 9.00 -0.99 19.92
C ALA A 127 10.08 -0.80 20.99
N ARG A 128 11.21 -0.19 20.58
CA ARG A 128 12.36 0.15 21.42
C ARG A 128 12.05 1.32 22.34
N GLU A 129 11.31 2.30 21.83
CA GLU A 129 10.96 3.51 22.54
C GLU A 129 9.57 3.39 23.20
N ASN A 130 9.51 3.60 24.53
CA ASN A 130 8.25 3.53 25.27
C ASN A 130 7.18 4.51 24.76
N ARG A 131 7.60 5.67 24.22
CA ARG A 131 6.67 6.65 23.63
C ARG A 131 5.81 6.07 22.51
N ILE A 132 6.30 5.05 21.80
CA ILE A 132 5.54 4.37 20.73
C ILE A 132 4.43 3.52 21.34
N ARG A 133 4.70 2.80 22.43
CA ARG A 133 3.68 2.05 23.15
C ARG A 133 2.61 2.98 23.73
N GLU A 134 3.02 4.11 24.29
CA GLU A 134 2.11 5.16 24.79
C GLU A 134 1.26 5.77 23.65
N LEU A 135 1.87 6.06 22.50
CA LEU A 135 1.23 6.64 21.32
C LEU A 135 0.02 5.81 20.84
N PHE A 136 0.10 4.49 20.94
CA PHE A 136 -0.97 3.57 20.52
C PHE A 136 -1.79 2.99 21.70
N GLY A 137 -1.49 3.39 22.95
CA GLY A 137 -2.13 2.84 24.14
C GLY A 137 -1.97 1.32 24.25
N TYR A 138 -0.74 0.84 24.10
CA TYR A 138 -0.43 -0.58 24.17
C TYR A 138 -0.55 -1.13 25.59
N ASN A 139 -1.46 -2.08 25.79
CA ASN A 139 -1.78 -2.66 27.10
C ASN A 139 -1.49 -4.18 27.19
N GLY A 140 -0.52 -4.65 26.40
CA GLY A 140 -0.10 -6.05 26.32
C GLY A 140 -0.50 -6.75 25.01
N PRO A 141 -0.01 -7.98 24.78
CA PRO A 141 -0.16 -8.68 23.49
C PRO A 141 -1.58 -9.21 23.23
N ASP A 142 -2.40 -9.35 24.27
CA ASP A 142 -3.74 -9.96 24.20
C ASP A 142 -4.87 -8.93 24.21
N LYS A 143 -4.55 -7.65 24.38
CA LYS A 143 -5.52 -6.55 24.40
C LYS A 143 -5.37 -5.68 23.15
N PRO A 144 -6.47 -5.27 22.51
CA PRO A 144 -6.41 -4.31 21.42
C PRO A 144 -5.69 -3.01 21.81
N LEU A 145 -5.02 -2.39 20.83
CA LEU A 145 -4.50 -1.03 20.96
C LEU A 145 -5.64 -0.03 21.22
N ASP A 146 -5.45 0.92 22.14
CA ASP A 146 -6.44 1.98 22.39
C ASP A 146 -6.55 2.96 21.20
N HIS A 147 -5.47 3.09 20.42
CA HIS A 147 -5.45 3.88 19.19
C HIS A 147 -4.90 3.05 18.04
N ASN A 148 -5.52 3.16 16.86
CA ASN A 148 -5.12 2.43 15.65
C ASN A 148 -4.93 3.39 14.46
N LEU A 149 -4.68 2.82 13.28
CA LEU A 149 -4.47 3.55 12.03
C LEU A 149 -5.61 3.34 11.03
N SER A 150 -6.83 3.04 11.49
CA SER A 150 -7.99 2.76 10.61
C SER A 150 -8.36 3.92 9.67
N GLN A 151 -8.03 5.15 10.06
CA GLN A 151 -8.25 6.36 9.25
C GLN A 151 -7.08 6.68 8.29
N LEU A 152 -6.07 5.82 8.22
CA LEU A 152 -4.89 6.06 7.42
C LEU A 152 -5.24 6.04 5.91
N LYS A 153 -4.83 7.10 5.20
CA LYS A 153 -4.99 7.23 3.76
C LYS A 153 -3.70 6.84 3.03
N ILE A 154 -3.75 5.78 2.22
CA ILE A 154 -2.59 5.27 1.47
C ILE A 154 -2.91 5.25 -0.02
N CYS A 155 -1.98 5.71 -0.85
CA CYS A 155 -1.96 5.41 -2.28
C CYS A 155 -0.75 4.52 -2.61
N PHE A 156 -1.00 3.36 -3.20
CA PHE A 156 0.03 2.56 -3.85
C PHE A 156 0.33 3.14 -5.23
N ALA A 157 1.46 3.82 -5.38
CA ALA A 157 1.85 4.37 -6.66
C ALA A 157 2.13 3.26 -7.67
N HIS A 158 1.72 3.47 -8.92
CA HIS A 158 1.94 2.59 -10.06
C HIS A 158 1.20 1.25 -10.02
N PHE A 159 0.27 1.06 -9.08
CA PHE A 159 -0.58 -0.13 -8.99
C PHE A 159 0.18 -1.47 -9.07
N GLY A 160 1.37 -1.51 -8.47
CA GLY A 160 2.24 -2.68 -8.45
C GLY A 160 3.16 -2.83 -9.66
N GLY A 161 2.92 -2.08 -10.75
CA GLY A 161 3.61 -2.22 -12.03
C GLY A 161 2.81 -2.98 -13.08
N GLU A 162 3.05 -2.66 -14.35
CA GLU A 162 2.40 -3.30 -15.49
C GLU A 162 2.71 -4.81 -15.58
N ASP A 163 3.86 -5.25 -15.06
CA ASP A 163 4.22 -6.67 -14.96
C ASP A 163 3.28 -7.43 -14.02
N GLN A 164 2.81 -6.81 -12.94
CA GLN A 164 1.90 -7.42 -11.98
C GLN A 164 0.48 -7.56 -12.55
N TRP A 165 0.08 -6.63 -13.42
CA TRP A 165 -1.18 -6.72 -14.16
C TRP A 165 -1.14 -7.85 -15.19
N ARG A 166 -0.04 -8.01 -15.92
CA ARG A 166 0.14 -9.15 -16.82
C ARG A 166 0.15 -10.49 -16.07
N ARG A 167 0.84 -10.55 -14.92
CA ARG A 167 0.83 -11.75 -14.06
C ARG A 167 -0.58 -12.12 -13.60
N TYR A 168 -1.42 -11.16 -13.23
CA TYR A 168 -2.82 -11.44 -12.90
C TYR A 168 -3.54 -12.15 -14.05
N LEU A 169 -3.39 -11.64 -15.28
CA LEU A 169 -4.02 -12.20 -16.48
C LEU A 169 -3.45 -13.58 -16.86
N GLU A 170 -2.22 -13.90 -16.48
CA GLU A 170 -1.60 -15.22 -16.72
C GLU A 170 -1.98 -16.26 -15.65
N LEU A 171 -2.39 -15.83 -14.46
CA LEU A 171 -2.64 -16.68 -13.29
C LEU A 171 -4.11 -17.16 -13.17
N ASP A 172 -4.74 -17.53 -14.29
CA ASP A 172 -6.16 -17.96 -14.37
C ASP A 172 -6.57 -19.02 -13.35
N ARG A 173 -5.63 -19.88 -12.92
CA ARG A 173 -5.91 -21.02 -12.02
C ARG A 173 -5.32 -20.84 -10.63
N TYR A 174 -4.63 -19.74 -10.35
CA TYR A 174 -4.05 -19.52 -9.04
C TYR A 174 -5.12 -19.12 -8.02
N ASN A 175 -5.18 -19.85 -6.92
CA ASN A 175 -6.33 -19.79 -6.02
C ASN A 175 -6.53 -18.42 -5.36
N TYR A 176 -5.47 -17.64 -5.13
CA TYR A 176 -5.59 -16.31 -4.51
C TYR A 176 -5.97 -15.22 -5.51
N SER A 177 -5.42 -15.22 -6.73
CA SER A 177 -5.81 -14.29 -7.79
C SER A 177 -7.30 -14.45 -8.15
N LEU A 178 -7.79 -15.70 -8.19
CA LEU A 178 -9.22 -16.02 -8.38
C LEU A 178 -10.15 -15.48 -7.28
N GLN A 179 -9.65 -15.04 -6.12
CA GLN A 179 -10.50 -14.50 -5.07
C GLN A 179 -11.12 -13.16 -5.46
N LEU A 180 -10.51 -12.37 -6.35
CA LEU A 180 -11.12 -11.14 -6.87
C LEU A 180 -12.41 -11.44 -7.65
N ILE A 181 -12.42 -12.53 -8.41
CA ILE A 181 -13.60 -12.96 -9.17
C ILE A 181 -14.64 -13.60 -8.23
N ARG A 182 -14.19 -14.43 -7.28
CA ARG A 182 -15.09 -15.18 -6.38
C ARG A 182 -15.70 -14.32 -5.28
N ASN A 183 -15.00 -13.28 -4.82
CA ASN A 183 -15.41 -12.41 -3.72
C ASN A 183 -15.22 -10.93 -4.11
N PRO A 184 -15.96 -10.40 -5.11
CA PRO A 184 -15.69 -9.08 -5.69
C PRO A 184 -15.76 -7.91 -4.70
N ASP A 185 -16.49 -8.05 -3.59
CA ASP A 185 -16.62 -6.98 -2.57
C ASP A 185 -15.50 -6.97 -1.51
N ARG A 186 -14.62 -7.98 -1.51
CA ARG A 186 -13.59 -8.21 -0.48
C ARG A 186 -12.23 -8.63 -1.01
N GLY A 187 -12.19 -9.48 -2.04
CA GLY A 187 -10.97 -10.08 -2.56
C GLY A 187 -10.39 -11.16 -1.64
N ILE A 188 -9.08 -11.14 -1.47
CA ILE A 188 -8.31 -12.07 -0.63
C ILE A 188 -8.49 -11.72 0.85
N ASP A 189 -9.02 -12.64 1.65
CA ASP A 189 -8.83 -12.57 3.10
C ASP A 189 -7.36 -12.87 3.42
N PHE A 190 -6.62 -11.97 4.06
CA PHE A 190 -5.18 -12.18 4.27
C PHE A 190 -4.85 -12.99 5.53
N LEU A 191 -5.63 -12.83 6.59
CA LEU A 191 -5.28 -13.32 7.92
C LEU A 191 -5.93 -14.64 8.28
N TYR A 192 -7.14 -14.91 7.78
CA TYR A 192 -7.98 -16.01 8.26
C TYR A 192 -8.23 -17.06 7.18
N ASN A 193 -8.24 -18.33 7.59
CA ASN A 193 -8.63 -19.43 6.72
C ASN A 193 -10.17 -19.55 6.61
N ARG A 194 -10.66 -20.53 5.85
CA ARG A 194 -12.11 -20.74 5.67
C ARG A 194 -12.85 -21.10 6.96
N GLN A 195 -12.14 -21.56 7.98
CA GLN A 195 -12.67 -21.87 9.31
C GLN A 195 -12.61 -20.65 10.26
N GLY A 196 -12.16 -19.49 9.78
CA GLY A 196 -12.03 -18.27 10.59
C GLY A 196 -10.81 -18.24 11.52
N ALA A 197 -9.89 -19.21 11.40
CA ALA A 197 -8.68 -19.25 12.21
C ALA A 197 -7.52 -18.50 11.55
N TYR A 198 -6.72 -17.79 12.35
CA TYR A 198 -5.52 -17.09 11.90
C TYR A 198 -4.52 -18.06 11.23
N SER A 199 -4.00 -17.69 10.05
CA SER A 199 -3.19 -18.57 9.22
C SER A 199 -1.91 -17.89 8.72
N PRO A 200 -0.76 -18.09 9.41
CA PRO A 200 0.56 -17.64 8.91
C PRO A 200 0.91 -18.19 7.54
N ALA A 201 0.59 -19.47 7.29
CA ALA A 201 0.82 -20.11 6.00
C ALA A 201 0.11 -19.39 4.85
N LYS A 202 -1.04 -18.76 5.11
CA LYS A 202 -1.74 -17.95 4.12
C LYS A 202 -0.96 -16.69 3.77
N LEU A 203 -0.48 -15.96 4.78
CA LEU A 203 0.35 -14.77 4.58
C LEU A 203 1.61 -15.09 3.77
N GLU A 204 2.29 -16.18 4.13
CA GLU A 204 3.45 -16.70 3.37
C GLU A 204 3.09 -16.98 1.90
N GLN A 205 2.02 -17.75 1.65
CA GLN A 205 1.62 -18.13 0.30
C GLN A 205 1.22 -16.92 -0.54
N VAL A 206 0.49 -15.97 0.04
CA VAL A 206 0.09 -14.76 -0.66
C VAL A 206 1.31 -13.92 -1.01
N TRP A 207 2.23 -13.74 -0.05
CA TRP A 207 3.49 -13.01 -0.26
C TRP A 207 4.34 -13.59 -1.38
N LYS A 208 4.57 -14.91 -1.37
CA LYS A 208 5.53 -15.55 -2.29
C LYS A 208 5.00 -15.69 -3.72
N TYR A 209 3.68 -15.82 -3.90
CA TYR A 209 3.14 -16.38 -5.15
C TYR A 209 1.98 -15.60 -5.76
N THR A 210 1.40 -14.62 -5.06
CA THR A 210 0.26 -13.84 -5.61
C THR A 210 0.76 -12.59 -6.32
N ASP A 211 0.15 -12.26 -7.45
CA ASP A 211 0.39 -10.99 -8.14
C ASP A 211 -0.03 -9.78 -7.27
N TRP A 212 0.68 -8.67 -7.41
CA TRP A 212 0.41 -7.48 -6.61
C TRP A 212 -0.88 -6.78 -7.02
N TYR A 213 -1.35 -6.94 -8.26
CA TYR A 213 -2.66 -6.41 -8.67
C TYR A 213 -3.78 -6.98 -7.78
N SER A 214 -3.81 -8.30 -7.60
CA SER A 214 -4.78 -8.99 -6.73
C SER A 214 -4.66 -8.59 -5.28
N ILE A 215 -3.43 -8.45 -4.78
CA ILE A 215 -3.17 -8.01 -3.41
C ILE A 215 -3.66 -6.57 -3.21
N ILE A 216 -3.25 -5.63 -4.06
CA ILE A 216 -3.60 -4.21 -3.97
C ILE A 216 -5.11 -4.02 -4.08
N CYS A 217 -5.76 -4.65 -5.06
CA CYS A 217 -7.23 -4.62 -5.17
C CYS A 217 -7.91 -5.17 -3.91
N SER A 218 -7.42 -6.28 -3.35
CA SER A 218 -7.99 -6.86 -2.13
C SER A 218 -7.81 -5.95 -0.91
N ILE A 219 -6.69 -5.25 -0.79
CA ILE A 219 -6.47 -4.23 0.26
C ILE A 219 -7.44 -3.06 0.01
N MET A 220 -7.49 -2.52 -1.21
CA MET A 220 -8.42 -1.45 -1.58
C MET A 220 -9.88 -1.84 -1.31
N LEU A 221 -10.31 -3.08 -1.49
CA LEU A 221 -11.67 -3.53 -1.20
C LEU A 221 -11.98 -3.58 0.30
N GLN A 222 -10.98 -3.92 1.13
CA GLN A 222 -11.11 -4.16 2.56
C GLN A 222 -10.95 -2.90 3.41
N TYR A 223 -10.13 -1.94 3.00
CA TYR A 223 -9.88 -0.71 3.76
C TYR A 223 -10.36 0.52 3.00
N GLU A 224 -11.13 1.37 3.69
CA GLU A 224 -11.88 2.45 3.05
C GLU A 224 -11.00 3.51 2.39
N ASN A 225 -9.85 3.77 3.02
CA ASN A 225 -8.95 4.87 2.72
C ASN A 225 -7.71 4.44 1.91
N VAL A 226 -7.76 3.29 1.25
CA VAL A 226 -6.64 2.79 0.44
C VAL A 226 -6.94 2.92 -1.05
N TYR A 227 -5.98 3.50 -1.76
CA TYR A 227 -6.05 3.89 -3.16
C TYR A 227 -4.84 3.31 -3.90
N SER A 228 -4.90 3.38 -5.23
CA SER A 228 -3.74 3.17 -6.07
C SER A 228 -3.81 4.10 -7.28
N ASP A 229 -2.65 4.57 -7.74
CA ASP A 229 -2.56 5.37 -8.96
C ASP A 229 -1.98 4.55 -10.12
N ILE A 230 -2.34 4.95 -11.34
CA ILE A 230 -1.85 4.35 -12.58
C ILE A 230 -0.65 5.10 -13.16
N SER A 231 0.04 5.91 -12.34
CA SER A 231 1.23 6.64 -12.79
C SER A 231 2.33 5.67 -13.23
N TYR A 232 3.20 6.10 -14.14
CA TYR A 232 4.21 5.29 -14.82
C TYR A 232 3.61 4.22 -15.76
N ILE A 233 2.70 3.37 -15.30
CA ILE A 233 2.20 2.19 -16.06
C ILE A 233 1.32 2.55 -17.27
N LEU A 234 0.75 3.75 -17.32
CA LEU A 234 -0.07 4.27 -18.42
C LEU A 234 0.60 4.26 -19.81
N HIS A 235 1.93 4.15 -19.88
CA HIS A 235 2.62 4.05 -21.17
C HIS A 235 2.35 2.71 -21.89
N ASP A 236 1.98 1.67 -21.13
CA ASP A 236 1.70 0.33 -21.64
C ASP A 236 0.22 0.19 -22.02
N GLU A 237 -0.06 -0.08 -23.30
CA GLU A 237 -1.42 -0.26 -23.79
C GLU A 237 -2.09 -1.52 -23.23
N ALA A 238 -1.31 -2.52 -22.80
CA ALA A 238 -1.83 -3.79 -22.30
C ALA A 238 -2.62 -3.66 -20.99
N ILE A 239 -2.47 -2.55 -20.25
CA ILE A 239 -3.18 -2.35 -18.99
C ILE A 239 -4.64 -1.91 -19.18
N PHE A 240 -4.99 -1.27 -20.29
CA PHE A 240 -6.30 -0.62 -20.46
C PHE A 240 -7.50 -1.57 -20.36
N PRO A 241 -7.49 -2.79 -20.94
CA PRO A 241 -8.63 -3.70 -20.80
C PRO A 241 -8.96 -4.04 -19.33
N LEU A 242 -7.93 -4.31 -18.52
CA LEU A 242 -8.10 -4.60 -17.10
C LEU A 242 -8.44 -3.34 -16.30
N LEU A 243 -7.93 -2.17 -16.70
CA LEU A 243 -8.29 -0.88 -16.09
C LEU A 243 -9.77 -0.59 -16.30
N LYS A 244 -10.28 -0.73 -17.53
CA LYS A 244 -11.71 -0.57 -17.84
C LYS A 244 -12.56 -1.54 -17.03
N GLN A 245 -12.14 -2.81 -16.94
CA GLN A 245 -12.81 -3.77 -16.08
C GLN A 245 -12.85 -3.28 -14.62
N THR A 246 -11.73 -2.77 -14.09
CA THR A 246 -11.63 -2.23 -12.72
C THR A 246 -12.55 -1.03 -12.49
N LEU A 247 -12.73 -0.18 -13.51
CA LEU A 247 -13.54 1.04 -13.45
C LEU A 247 -15.04 0.83 -13.69
N GLN A 248 -15.48 -0.38 -14.06
CA GLN A 248 -16.89 -0.71 -14.27
C GLN A 248 -17.77 -0.33 -13.07
N HIS A 249 -19.02 0.08 -13.34
CA HIS A 249 -19.97 0.51 -12.30
C HIS A 249 -20.24 -0.55 -11.23
N ASP A 250 -20.19 -1.84 -11.59
CA ASP A 250 -20.37 -2.95 -10.66
C ASP A 250 -19.23 -3.05 -9.64
N ASN A 251 -18.04 -2.52 -9.96
CA ASN A 251 -16.89 -2.42 -9.06
C ASN A 251 -17.01 -1.18 -8.15
N ARG A 252 -18.09 -1.13 -7.35
CA ARG A 252 -18.52 0.02 -6.53
C ARG A 252 -17.42 0.62 -5.64
N LYS A 253 -16.52 -0.22 -5.13
CA LYS A 253 -15.41 0.19 -4.27
C LYS A 253 -14.14 0.52 -5.07
N LEU A 254 -13.71 -0.37 -5.95
CA LEU A 254 -12.43 -0.23 -6.67
C LEU A 254 -12.42 1.00 -7.57
N ARG A 255 -13.49 1.24 -8.36
CA ARG A 255 -13.52 2.37 -9.31
C ARG A 255 -13.33 3.73 -8.63
N ARG A 256 -13.75 3.85 -7.36
CA ARG A 256 -13.63 5.07 -6.54
C ARG A 256 -12.27 5.23 -5.86
N ARG A 257 -11.36 4.27 -6.05
CA ARG A 257 -10.07 4.19 -5.37
C ARG A 257 -8.88 4.17 -6.36
N VAL A 258 -9.16 4.30 -7.65
CA VAL A 258 -8.14 4.46 -8.70
C VAL A 258 -7.88 5.95 -8.94
N LEU A 259 -6.61 6.34 -8.98
CA LEU A 259 -6.18 7.72 -9.21
C LEU A 259 -5.39 7.83 -10.51
N PHE A 260 -5.62 8.91 -11.26
CA PHE A 260 -4.78 9.25 -12.39
C PHE A 260 -3.47 9.90 -11.92
N GLY A 261 -2.37 9.54 -12.58
CA GLY A 261 -1.08 10.21 -12.47
C GLY A 261 -0.22 9.79 -13.67
N THR A 262 0.82 10.55 -13.99
CA THR A 262 1.66 10.26 -15.16
C THR A 262 3.05 9.72 -14.80
N ASP A 263 3.55 10.09 -13.62
CA ASP A 263 4.97 9.94 -13.24
C ASP A 263 5.92 10.81 -14.08
N PHE A 264 5.49 12.06 -14.32
CA PHE A 264 6.34 13.07 -14.94
C PHE A 264 7.58 13.35 -14.07
N TYR A 265 8.79 13.43 -14.63
CA TYR A 265 9.13 13.34 -16.06
C TYR A 265 9.64 11.96 -16.48
N VAL A 266 9.71 10.99 -15.56
CA VAL A 266 10.36 9.68 -15.78
C VAL A 266 9.70 8.89 -16.90
N VAL A 267 8.37 8.93 -16.97
CA VAL A 267 7.59 8.23 -18.02
C VAL A 267 7.94 8.68 -19.45
N ARG A 268 8.57 9.85 -19.62
CA ARG A 268 8.99 10.39 -20.92
C ARG A 268 10.05 9.57 -21.64
N ASN A 269 10.69 8.63 -20.94
CA ASN A 269 11.55 7.63 -21.57
C ASN A 269 10.77 6.64 -22.45
N HIS A 270 9.45 6.54 -22.27
CA HIS A 270 8.57 5.65 -23.04
C HIS A 270 7.69 6.40 -24.04
N LYS A 271 6.90 7.37 -23.56
CA LYS A 271 5.96 8.18 -24.37
C LYS A 271 5.96 9.63 -23.90
N SER A 272 5.69 10.58 -24.80
CA SER A 272 5.51 11.98 -24.39
C SER A 272 4.22 12.16 -23.58
N ASP A 273 4.16 13.14 -22.67
CA ASP A 273 2.95 13.40 -21.87
C ASP A 273 1.70 13.62 -22.74
N LYS A 274 1.85 14.30 -23.87
CA LYS A 274 0.76 14.51 -24.84
C LYS A 274 0.24 13.19 -25.39
N GLN A 275 1.15 12.26 -25.70
CA GLN A 275 0.79 10.95 -26.20
C GLN A 275 0.11 10.12 -25.10
N ILE A 276 0.66 10.07 -23.88
CA ILE A 276 0.06 9.36 -22.74
C ILE A 276 -1.38 9.84 -22.50
N VAL A 277 -1.60 11.16 -22.49
CA VAL A 277 -2.95 11.73 -22.31
C VAL A 277 -3.86 11.37 -23.49
N THR A 278 -3.37 11.46 -24.73
CA THR A 278 -4.16 11.14 -25.92
C THR A 278 -4.57 9.66 -25.93
N ASP A 279 -3.64 8.75 -25.64
CA ASP A 279 -3.89 7.31 -25.58
C ASP A 279 -4.88 7.00 -24.45
N THR A 280 -4.72 7.63 -23.27
CA THR A 280 -5.65 7.45 -22.15
C THR A 280 -7.07 7.89 -22.50
N LEU A 281 -7.22 9.05 -23.16
CA LEU A 281 -8.53 9.58 -23.57
C LEU A 281 -9.15 8.82 -24.75
N ALA A 282 -8.36 8.04 -25.50
CA ALA A 282 -8.87 7.15 -26.53
C ALA A 282 -9.45 5.86 -25.94
N GLU A 283 -8.87 5.38 -24.84
CA GLU A 283 -9.27 4.12 -24.19
C GLU A 283 -10.35 4.30 -23.13
N LEU A 284 -10.35 5.41 -22.40
CA LEU A 284 -11.33 5.73 -21.35
C LEU A 284 -12.37 6.72 -21.86
N ASP A 285 -13.62 6.54 -21.44
CA ASP A 285 -14.64 7.56 -21.69
C ASP A 285 -14.49 8.78 -20.75
N GLU A 286 -15.27 9.83 -21.01
CA GLU A 286 -15.20 11.07 -20.22
C GLU A 286 -15.60 10.86 -18.75
N GLU A 287 -16.52 9.96 -18.45
CA GLU A 287 -16.91 9.65 -17.06
C GLU A 287 -15.76 8.93 -16.35
N GLU A 288 -15.22 7.87 -16.95
CA GLU A 288 -14.11 7.09 -16.41
C GLU A 288 -12.88 7.97 -16.15
N PHE A 289 -12.51 8.83 -17.10
CA PHE A 289 -11.37 9.73 -16.94
C PHE A 289 -11.63 10.79 -15.85
N ASN A 290 -12.80 11.43 -15.83
CA ASN A 290 -13.15 12.41 -14.80
C ASN A 290 -13.16 11.78 -13.40
N LEU A 291 -13.64 10.55 -13.27
CA LEU A 291 -13.65 9.81 -12.02
C LEU A 291 -12.24 9.69 -11.43
N ILE A 292 -11.28 9.19 -12.21
CA ILE A 292 -9.92 8.93 -11.72
C ILE A 292 -9.03 10.19 -11.68
N ALA A 293 -9.29 11.19 -12.52
CA ALA A 293 -8.48 12.40 -12.63
C ALA A 293 -8.99 13.60 -11.82
N ARG A 294 -10.26 13.59 -11.40
CA ARG A 294 -10.88 14.72 -10.69
C ARG A 294 -11.62 14.30 -9.43
N GLU A 295 -12.55 13.35 -9.52
CA GLU A 295 -13.41 13.00 -8.37
C GLU A 295 -12.62 12.26 -7.28
N ASN A 296 -12.01 11.12 -7.62
CA ASN A 296 -11.25 10.32 -6.65
C ASN A 296 -10.08 11.10 -6.03
N PRO A 297 -9.27 11.88 -6.79
CA PRO A 297 -8.23 12.70 -6.20
C PRO A 297 -8.74 13.74 -5.19
N ARG A 298 -9.93 14.34 -5.40
CA ARG A 298 -10.51 15.30 -4.44
C ARG A 298 -10.84 14.63 -3.12
N VAL A 299 -11.41 13.43 -3.14
CA VAL A 299 -11.68 12.62 -1.94
C VAL A 299 -10.36 12.27 -1.23
N PHE A 300 -9.40 11.73 -1.99
CA PHE A 300 -8.11 11.28 -1.46
C PHE A 300 -7.35 12.41 -0.76
N LEU A 301 -7.28 13.58 -1.42
CA LEU A 301 -6.61 14.78 -0.91
C LEU A 301 -7.43 15.53 0.16
N GLY A 302 -8.67 15.13 0.44
CA GLY A 302 -9.53 15.79 1.43
C GLY A 302 -10.06 17.15 0.99
N LEU A 303 -10.16 17.41 -0.32
CA LEU A 303 -10.57 18.70 -0.90
C LEU A 303 -12.09 18.88 -1.00
N GLU A 304 -12.88 17.90 -0.54
CA GLU A 304 -14.35 17.98 -0.56
C GLU A 304 -14.91 19.00 0.45
N GLN A 305 -14.14 19.34 1.49
CA GLN A 305 -14.54 20.31 2.53
C GLN A 305 -14.12 21.74 2.21
N GLU A 306 -13.37 21.97 1.13
CA GLU A 306 -12.96 23.31 0.70
C GLU A 306 -13.99 23.92 -0.26
N SER A 307 -15.18 24.21 0.27
CA SER A 307 -15.92 25.41 -0.13
C SER A 307 -15.48 26.54 0.81
N ARG A 308 -14.39 27.23 0.48
CA ARG A 308 -14.00 28.48 1.13
C ARG A 308 -13.96 29.61 0.13
#